data_AF-A0A8B6D4F5-F1
#
_entry.id   AF-A0A8B6D4F5-F1
#
_cell.length_a   1.000
_cell.length_b   1.000
_cell.length_c   1.000
_cell.angle_alpha   90.00
_cell.angle_beta   90.00
_cell.angle_gamma   90.00
#
_symmetry.space_group_name_H-M   'P 1'
#
loop_
_entity.id
_entity.type
_entity.pdbx_description
1 polymer ?
#
loop_
_entity_poly.entity_id
_entity_poly.type
_entity_poly.pdbx_seq_one_letter_code
_entity_poly.pdbx_strand_id
1 'polypeptide(L)'
;MAEGMAVRLLAFLVLGSCMVVLLDLEALAEISSNPAGQITQDLQMAVEKPPRELTPDRKDKKDKEGKKRPSDPRQSAVRKGDNLSKLPKAKLTVEYESKHGLNVYFTKFMVSLLDMFKVDQQSTEPKEREYFIIRQLSHLLNAEDIFQSFSKILVIEEDLDFAKKMVQTLNTILLTSTELFGLRSQLKTLNSQDSCSLFCNLYMSWCHSPIATVSLCFLSQNYSHACQLLQTFGDLEVTVDFLKEIDKLVQLIESPIFAYLRLQLLDVQNNQDLIKSLYGLLMLLPQSEAFKLLRYRLDCIPHYQLALMNDKQKTKSSAGDQRPFVSHLNFLDLLQHFKQVQEKHRQKAIVVKQRR
;
A
#
# COMPACT_ATOMS: atom_id res chain seq x y z
N MET A 1 15.65 -9.56 23.58
CA MET A 1 16.18 -10.62 22.68
C MET A 1 15.65 -10.51 21.25
N ALA A 2 14.35 -10.28 21.03
CA ALA A 2 13.77 -10.15 19.68
C ALA A 2 14.37 -9.00 18.81
N GLU A 3 14.61 -7.82 19.39
CA GLU A 3 15.22 -6.69 18.65
C GLU A 3 16.66 -6.99 18.18
N GLY A 4 17.41 -7.80 18.94
CA GLY A 4 18.77 -8.21 18.57
C GLY A 4 18.81 -9.31 17.50
N MET A 5 17.78 -10.15 17.42
CA MET A 5 17.66 -11.16 16.36
C MET A 5 17.19 -10.55 15.04
N ALA A 6 16.20 -9.65 15.05
CA ALA A 6 15.72 -9.01 13.83
C ALA A 6 16.83 -8.19 13.13
N VAL A 7 17.65 -7.47 13.90
CA VAL A 7 18.81 -6.73 13.37
C VAL A 7 19.93 -7.67 12.87
N ARG A 8 20.15 -8.80 13.54
CA ARG A 8 21.14 -9.81 13.09
C ARG A 8 20.67 -10.61 11.87
N LEU A 9 19.36 -10.88 11.73
CA LEU A 9 18.78 -11.51 10.53
C LEU A 9 18.71 -10.52 9.35
N LEU A 10 18.40 -9.24 9.59
CA LEU A 10 18.51 -8.19 8.55
C LEU A 10 19.96 -8.05 8.06
N ALA A 11 20.95 -8.17 8.95
CA ALA A 11 22.36 -8.21 8.56
C ALA A 11 22.75 -9.51 7.82
N PHE A 12 22.04 -10.61 8.04
CA PHE A 12 22.27 -11.90 7.36
C PHE A 12 21.65 -11.94 5.95
N LEU A 13 20.46 -11.34 5.79
CA LEU A 13 19.84 -11.09 4.49
C LEU A 13 20.78 -10.34 3.53
N VAL A 14 21.71 -9.52 4.05
CA VAL A 14 22.70 -8.71 3.31
C VAL A 14 23.91 -9.52 2.80
N LEU A 15 24.16 -10.73 3.31
CA LEU A 15 25.40 -11.49 3.05
C LEU A 15 25.20 -12.83 2.31
N GLY A 16 23.97 -13.24 2.01
CA GLY A 16 23.67 -14.62 1.58
C GLY A 16 23.02 -14.76 0.20
N SER A 17 23.33 -15.88 -0.48
CA SER A 17 22.61 -16.42 -1.63
C SER A 17 21.10 -16.54 -1.37
N CYS A 18 20.24 -16.44 -2.40
CA CYS A 18 18.77 -16.46 -2.28
C CYS A 18 18.16 -17.52 -1.34
N MET A 19 18.80 -18.69 -1.14
CA MET A 19 18.31 -19.70 -0.18
C MET A 19 18.44 -19.29 1.29
N VAL A 20 19.50 -18.57 1.67
CA VAL A 20 19.69 -18.10 3.05
C VAL A 20 18.67 -17.00 3.35
N VAL A 21 18.45 -16.12 2.38
CA VAL A 21 17.39 -15.09 2.41
C VAL A 21 16.00 -15.70 2.64
N LEU A 22 15.72 -16.86 2.02
CA LEU A 22 14.42 -17.53 2.12
C LEU A 22 14.12 -18.05 3.54
N LEU A 23 15.09 -18.77 4.14
CA LEU A 23 14.96 -19.34 5.49
C LEU A 23 14.79 -18.23 6.56
N ASP A 24 15.53 -17.13 6.39
CA ASP A 24 15.45 -15.98 7.28
C ASP A 24 14.11 -15.22 7.14
N LEU A 25 13.54 -15.16 5.91
CA LEU A 25 12.24 -14.57 5.65
C LEU A 25 11.08 -15.42 6.18
N GLU A 26 11.15 -16.74 6.07
CA GLU A 26 10.17 -17.67 6.66
C GLU A 26 10.14 -17.54 8.19
N ALA A 27 11.30 -17.53 8.85
CA ALA A 27 11.38 -17.35 10.30
C ALA A 27 10.85 -15.97 10.75
N LEU A 28 11.11 -14.90 9.99
CA LEU A 28 10.58 -13.56 10.30
C LEU A 28 9.08 -13.44 10.02
N ALA A 29 8.57 -14.10 8.98
CA ALA A 29 7.15 -14.20 8.70
C ALA A 29 6.43 -14.95 9.82
N GLU A 30 6.99 -16.07 10.32
CA GLU A 30 6.45 -16.79 11.47
C GLU A 30 6.42 -15.91 12.73
N ILE A 31 7.50 -15.21 13.06
CA ILE A 31 7.57 -14.35 14.26
C ILE A 31 6.61 -13.16 14.16
N SER A 32 6.40 -12.60 12.96
CA SER A 32 5.51 -11.46 12.76
C SER A 32 4.02 -11.84 12.65
N SER A 33 3.74 -13.06 12.18
CA SER A 33 2.39 -13.66 12.08
C SER A 33 1.89 -14.19 13.43
N ASN A 34 2.79 -14.62 14.31
CA ASN A 34 2.39 -15.21 15.59
C ASN A 34 2.06 -14.12 16.64
N PRO A 35 0.82 -14.04 17.14
CA PRO A 35 0.51 -13.13 18.24
C PRO A 35 1.18 -13.67 19.49
N ALA A 36 2.31 -13.05 19.88
CA ALA A 36 2.86 -13.19 21.21
C ALA A 36 1.83 -12.65 22.24
N GLY A 37 0.87 -13.51 22.58
CA GLY A 37 -0.29 -13.18 23.41
C GLY A 37 -1.21 -14.37 23.78
N GLN A 38 -1.07 -15.54 23.14
CA GLN A 38 -1.90 -16.72 23.50
C GLN A 38 -1.16 -17.81 24.30
N ILE A 39 0.17 -17.78 24.41
CA ILE A 39 0.92 -18.80 25.18
C ILE A 39 0.87 -18.57 26.70
N THR A 40 0.36 -17.43 27.18
CA THR A 40 0.28 -17.12 28.62
C THR A 40 -1.03 -17.54 29.31
N GLN A 41 -2.06 -18.03 28.59
CA GLN A 41 -3.28 -18.54 29.24
C GLN A 41 -3.25 -20.04 29.55
N ASP A 42 -2.51 -20.84 28.77
CA ASP A 42 -2.47 -22.30 28.97
C ASP A 42 -1.46 -22.78 30.03
N LEU A 43 -0.58 -21.89 30.50
CA LEU A 43 0.40 -22.21 31.56
C LEU A 43 -0.05 -21.80 32.98
N GLN A 44 -1.24 -21.21 33.14
CA GLN A 44 -1.81 -20.88 34.47
C GLN A 44 -2.85 -21.89 34.98
N MET A 45 -3.18 -22.96 34.24
CA MET A 45 -4.11 -24.01 34.70
C MET A 45 -3.45 -25.26 35.30
N ALA A 46 -2.14 -25.25 35.55
CA ALA A 46 -1.42 -26.46 35.96
C ALA A 46 -0.65 -26.36 37.29
N VAL A 47 -1.03 -25.51 38.25
CA VAL A 47 -0.59 -25.68 39.65
C VAL A 47 -1.67 -25.16 40.60
N GLU A 48 -2.55 -26.07 41.06
CA GLU A 48 -2.97 -26.22 42.46
C GLU A 48 -4.15 -27.21 42.57
N LYS A 49 -3.85 -28.40 43.08
CA LYS A 49 -4.79 -29.21 43.88
C LYS A 49 -4.25 -29.20 45.31
N PRO A 50 -5.11 -29.19 46.35
CA PRO A 50 -5.51 -30.45 46.97
C PRO A 50 -6.93 -30.39 47.62
N PRO A 51 -7.36 -31.37 48.45
CA PRO A 51 -7.88 -32.69 48.07
C PRO A 51 -9.39 -32.87 48.41
N ARG A 52 -9.92 -34.03 47.97
CA ARG A 52 -11.31 -34.53 48.12
C ARG A 52 -11.75 -34.63 49.60
N GLU A 53 -13.05 -34.40 49.88
CA GLU A 53 -14.02 -35.44 50.33
C GLU A 53 -15.46 -34.92 50.57
N LEU A 54 -16.41 -35.65 49.99
CA LEU A 54 -17.79 -36.01 50.42
C LEU A 54 -18.83 -34.94 50.87
N THR A 55 -19.91 -34.85 50.07
CA THR A 55 -21.25 -34.29 50.34
C THR A 55 -22.06 -35.14 51.37
N PRO A 56 -23.32 -34.81 51.76
CA PRO A 56 -24.19 -33.65 51.45
C PRO A 56 -24.94 -33.05 52.68
N ASP A 57 -25.58 -31.88 52.49
CA ASP A 57 -27.06 -31.71 52.47
C ASP A 57 -27.60 -30.40 53.12
N ARG A 58 -28.55 -29.77 52.40
CA ARG A 58 -29.68 -28.90 52.80
C ARG A 58 -29.52 -27.50 53.46
N LYS A 59 -30.08 -26.53 52.71
CA LYS A 59 -31.10 -25.50 53.07
C LYS A 59 -30.72 -24.11 53.63
N ASP A 60 -31.19 -23.12 52.86
CA ASP A 60 -31.99 -21.93 53.22
C ASP A 60 -31.39 -20.69 53.94
N LYS A 61 -31.71 -19.54 53.32
CA LYS A 61 -32.04 -18.20 53.86
C LYS A 61 -30.90 -17.33 54.44
N LYS A 62 -30.62 -16.19 53.80
CA LYS A 62 -31.19 -14.83 54.06
C LYS A 62 -30.77 -14.25 55.42
N ASP A 63 -29.95 -13.20 55.40
CA ASP A 63 -30.23 -11.83 55.87
C ASP A 63 -28.90 -11.04 55.93
N LYS A 64 -28.82 -9.85 55.32
CA LYS A 64 -28.81 -8.51 55.95
C LYS A 64 -27.73 -8.40 57.05
N GLU A 65 -26.89 -7.36 57.11
CA GLU A 65 -27.27 -5.95 57.16
C GLU A 65 -26.00 -5.08 57.32
N GLY A 66 -26.00 -3.87 56.73
CA GLY A 66 -25.33 -2.66 57.26
C GLY A 66 -23.79 -2.62 57.22
N LYS A 67 -23.11 -1.47 57.11
CA LYS A 67 -23.50 -0.06 57.19
C LYS A 67 -22.27 0.77 56.78
N LYS A 68 -22.50 1.78 55.92
CA LYS A 68 -21.92 3.16 55.86
C LYS A 68 -20.42 3.34 56.22
N ARG A 69 -19.54 3.79 55.30
CA ARG A 69 -19.21 5.20 54.89
C ARG A 69 -18.79 6.13 56.07
N PRO A 70 -17.99 7.21 55.89
CA PRO A 70 -17.17 7.66 54.74
C PRO A 70 -15.81 8.36 55.10
N SER A 71 -15.14 8.90 54.07
CA SER A 71 -14.34 10.16 53.98
C SER A 71 -12.87 10.24 54.49
N ASP A 72 -11.93 10.32 53.52
CA ASP A 72 -10.98 11.43 53.19
C ASP A 72 -10.13 12.13 54.28
N PRO A 73 -9.08 12.93 53.94
CA PRO A 73 -7.95 12.77 52.99
C PRO A 73 -6.60 13.27 53.61
N ARG A 74 -5.55 13.51 52.79
CA ARG A 74 -4.27 14.23 53.06
C ARG A 74 -3.10 13.37 53.59
N GLN A 75 -1.82 13.60 53.33
CA GLN A 75 -1.00 14.47 52.46
C GLN A 75 0.48 14.01 52.65
N SER A 76 1.36 14.33 51.69
CA SER A 76 2.83 14.52 51.86
C SER A 76 3.69 13.24 52.03
N ALA A 77 4.96 13.12 51.62
CA ALA A 77 5.93 14.00 50.97
C ALA A 77 7.24 13.22 50.66
N VAL A 78 7.85 13.49 49.49
CA VAL A 78 9.30 13.80 49.28
C VAL A 78 10.38 12.70 49.50
N ARG A 79 11.17 12.38 48.45
CA ARG A 79 12.66 12.56 48.25
C ARG A 79 13.21 11.63 47.14
N LYS A 80 13.81 12.19 46.06
CA LYS A 80 15.26 12.21 45.64
C LYS A 80 15.88 10.82 45.40
N GLY A 81 16.72 10.50 44.41
CA GLY A 81 17.28 11.04 43.15
C GLY A 81 17.35 9.83 42.18
N ASP A 82 17.85 9.81 40.95
CA ASP A 82 19.07 10.37 40.38
C ASP A 82 18.94 10.45 38.85
N ASN A 83 19.65 11.41 38.26
CA ASN A 83 19.80 11.59 36.82
C ASN A 83 20.84 10.61 36.25
N LEU A 84 20.55 9.98 35.11
CA LEU A 84 21.58 9.71 34.10
C LEU A 84 21.05 9.59 32.66
N SER A 85 21.04 10.73 31.97
CA SER A 85 21.51 10.92 30.59
C SER A 85 20.76 10.33 29.37
N LYS A 86 20.53 11.24 28.39
CA LYS A 86 20.66 11.13 26.91
C LYS A 86 19.40 10.93 26.03
N LEU A 87 19.16 12.00 25.26
CA LEU A 87 18.56 12.17 23.91
C LEU A 87 17.15 11.63 23.62
N PRO A 88 16.18 12.50 23.25
CA PRO A 88 14.99 12.05 22.56
C PRO A 88 15.27 11.97 21.04
N LYS A 89 15.54 10.77 20.54
CA LYS A 89 15.15 10.43 19.15
C LYS A 89 13.64 10.26 19.16
N ALA A 90 12.91 11.20 18.57
CA ALA A 90 11.47 11.13 18.47
C ALA A 90 11.06 9.84 17.72
N LYS A 91 10.29 9.00 18.40
CA LYS A 91 9.76 7.74 17.89
C LYS A 91 8.67 8.04 16.86
N LEU A 92 8.81 7.50 15.65
CA LEU A 92 7.66 7.25 14.78
C LEU A 92 6.80 6.17 15.45
N THR A 93 5.70 6.58 16.07
CA THR A 93 4.59 5.67 16.40
C THR A 93 3.50 5.91 15.37
N VAL A 94 3.53 5.12 14.30
CA VAL A 94 2.39 4.95 13.41
C VAL A 94 1.43 4.03 14.15
N GLU A 95 0.41 4.59 14.82
CA GLU A 95 -0.66 3.80 15.43
C GLU A 95 -1.51 3.18 14.32
N TYR A 96 -1.46 1.85 14.23
CA TYR A 96 -2.23 1.06 13.28
C TYR A 96 -3.17 0.13 14.05
N GLU A 97 -4.48 0.31 13.87
CA GLU A 97 -5.48 -0.71 14.19
C GLU A 97 -5.71 -1.56 12.93
N SER A 98 -5.08 -2.73 12.88
CA SER A 98 -5.28 -3.77 11.87
C SER A 98 -6.48 -4.65 12.20
N LYS A 99 -7.28 -5.02 11.19
CA LYS A 99 -8.32 -6.06 11.34
C LYS A 99 -7.75 -7.47 11.61
N HIS A 100 -6.46 -7.70 11.37
CA HIS A 100 -5.80 -9.00 11.58
C HIS A 100 -4.81 -9.02 12.76
N GLY A 101 -4.86 -8.02 13.66
CA GLY A 101 -4.03 -8.05 14.87
C GLY A 101 -2.52 -8.06 14.58
N LEU A 102 -2.10 -7.43 13.49
CA LEU A 102 -0.68 -7.34 13.15
C LEU A 102 0.06 -6.52 14.20
N ASN A 103 1.03 -7.19 14.82
CA ASN A 103 1.75 -6.70 15.99
C ASN A 103 2.62 -5.49 15.63
N VAL A 104 2.95 -4.64 16.61
CA VAL A 104 3.95 -3.56 16.51
C VAL A 104 5.25 -4.06 15.87
N TYR A 105 5.59 -5.34 16.03
CA TYR A 105 6.72 -5.98 15.37
C TYR A 105 6.62 -6.02 13.85
N PHE A 106 5.42 -6.24 13.28
CA PHE A 106 5.22 -6.22 11.84
C PHE A 106 5.49 -4.83 11.27
N THR A 107 4.92 -3.78 11.86
CA THR A 107 5.19 -2.40 11.43
C THR A 107 6.67 -2.05 11.57
N LYS A 108 7.32 -2.42 12.67
CA LYS A 108 8.78 -2.24 12.84
C LYS A 108 9.59 -2.99 11.78
N PHE A 109 9.20 -4.21 11.44
CA PHE A 109 9.84 -5.00 10.39
C PHE A 109 9.70 -4.32 9.03
N MET A 110 8.49 -3.88 8.66
CA MET A 110 8.23 -3.19 7.39
C MET A 110 9.00 -1.88 7.25
N VAL A 111 9.12 -1.10 8.34
CA VAL A 111 9.97 0.10 8.38
C VAL A 111 11.44 -0.26 8.19
N SER A 112 11.95 -1.23 8.96
CA SER A 112 13.35 -1.67 8.88
C SER A 112 13.71 -2.21 7.49
N LEU A 113 12.75 -2.87 6.83
CA LEU A 113 12.91 -3.39 5.49
C LEU A 113 13.02 -2.27 4.44
N LEU A 114 12.16 -1.25 4.51
CA LEU A 114 12.26 -0.08 3.63
C LEU A 114 13.53 0.73 3.88
N ASP A 115 13.95 0.89 5.14
CA ASP A 115 15.22 1.51 5.49
C ASP A 115 16.41 0.75 4.88
N MET A 116 16.36 -0.59 4.90
CA MET A 116 17.38 -1.43 4.27
C MET A 116 17.43 -1.21 2.75
N PHE A 117 16.29 -1.21 2.07
CA PHE A 117 16.22 -0.90 0.64
C PHE A 117 16.76 0.50 0.32
N LYS A 118 16.49 1.48 1.19
CA LYS A 118 16.99 2.85 1.03
C LYS A 118 18.51 2.94 1.11
N VAL A 119 19.13 2.20 2.03
CA VAL A 119 20.60 2.12 2.14
C VAL A 119 21.23 1.41 0.94
N ASP A 120 20.59 0.35 0.43
CA ASP A 120 21.11 -0.46 -0.69
C ASP A 120 21.01 0.26 -2.06
N GLN A 121 20.25 1.35 -2.20
CA GLN A 121 20.20 2.14 -3.45
C GLN A 121 21.55 2.74 -3.91
N GLN A 122 22.58 2.69 -3.06
CA GLN A 122 23.94 3.14 -3.37
C GLN A 122 24.83 2.05 -3.99
N SER A 123 24.38 0.79 -4.01
CA SER A 123 25.12 -0.33 -4.61
C SER A 123 24.77 -0.51 -6.10
N THR A 124 25.72 -0.99 -6.90
CA THR A 124 25.62 -1.06 -8.38
C THR A 124 24.70 -2.18 -8.87
N GLU A 125 24.23 -3.08 -7.99
CA GLU A 125 23.33 -4.19 -8.34
C GLU A 125 22.01 -4.21 -7.52
N PRO A 126 21.03 -3.30 -7.76
CA PRO A 126 20.13 -2.91 -6.68
C PRO A 126 18.62 -3.02 -6.97
N LYS A 127 18.14 -3.86 -7.89
CA LYS A 127 16.67 -3.99 -8.16
C LYS A 127 16.08 -5.38 -8.01
N GLU A 128 16.81 -6.42 -8.37
CA GLU A 128 16.27 -7.79 -8.39
C GLU A 128 16.05 -8.33 -6.97
N ARG A 129 16.90 -7.93 -6.02
CA ARG A 129 16.80 -8.32 -4.62
C ARG A 129 15.57 -7.74 -3.93
N GLU A 130 15.30 -6.44 -4.10
CA GLU A 130 14.08 -5.79 -3.59
C GLU A 130 12.83 -6.49 -4.15
N TYR A 131 12.84 -6.74 -5.46
CA TYR A 131 11.76 -7.42 -6.17
C TYR A 131 11.52 -8.83 -5.64
N PHE A 132 12.59 -9.60 -5.43
CA PHE A 132 12.53 -10.95 -4.88
C PHE A 132 11.97 -10.95 -3.45
N ILE A 133 12.50 -10.11 -2.56
CA ILE A 133 12.09 -10.07 -1.15
C ILE A 133 10.61 -9.71 -1.02
N ILE A 134 10.14 -8.68 -1.74
CA ILE A 134 8.73 -8.27 -1.67
C ILE A 134 7.81 -9.38 -2.20
N ARG A 135 8.20 -10.09 -3.25
CA ARG A 135 7.43 -11.24 -3.78
C ARG A 135 7.36 -12.40 -2.79
N GLN A 136 8.49 -12.75 -2.18
CA GLN A 136 8.52 -13.81 -1.17
C GLN A 136 7.69 -13.43 0.05
N LEU A 137 7.79 -12.19 0.53
CA LEU A 137 6.93 -11.69 1.60
C LEU A 137 5.45 -11.79 1.24
N SER A 138 5.09 -11.41 0.00
CA SER A 138 3.70 -11.50 -0.48
C SER A 138 3.20 -12.94 -0.64
N HIS A 139 4.11 -13.92 -0.68
CA HIS A 139 3.78 -15.34 -0.66
C HIS A 139 3.62 -15.88 0.77
N LEU A 140 4.49 -15.45 1.68
CA LEU A 140 4.56 -15.92 3.07
C LEU A 140 3.54 -15.24 4.00
N LEU A 141 3.15 -14.00 3.68
CA LEU A 141 2.27 -13.16 4.48
C LEU A 141 1.11 -12.61 3.64
N ASN A 142 0.14 -11.98 4.30
CA ASN A 142 -0.95 -11.32 3.60
C ASN A 142 -0.44 -10.12 2.80
N ALA A 143 -0.56 -10.20 1.47
CA ALA A 143 -0.16 -9.15 0.55
C ALA A 143 -0.89 -7.82 0.77
N GLU A 144 -2.15 -7.84 1.20
CA GLU A 144 -2.93 -6.63 1.50
C GLU A 144 -2.27 -5.83 2.62
N ASP A 145 -1.94 -6.50 3.72
CA ASP A 145 -1.30 -5.89 4.88
C ASP A 145 0.11 -5.36 4.56
N ILE A 146 0.86 -6.08 3.72
CA ILE A 146 2.18 -5.65 3.25
C ILE A 146 2.06 -4.34 2.46
N PHE A 147 1.22 -4.33 1.41
CA PHE A 147 1.07 -3.17 0.54
C PHE A 147 0.45 -1.97 1.26
N GLN A 148 -0.48 -2.21 2.19
CA GLN A 148 -1.05 -1.17 3.03
C GLN A 148 0.02 -0.57 3.97
N SER A 149 0.87 -1.40 4.57
CA SER A 149 1.94 -0.94 5.47
C SER A 149 3.01 -0.16 4.72
N PHE A 150 3.48 -0.66 3.57
CA PHE A 150 4.38 0.10 2.71
C PHE A 150 3.78 1.43 2.29
N SER A 151 2.50 1.46 1.94
CA SER A 151 1.85 2.71 1.53
C SER A 151 1.85 3.75 2.65
N LYS A 152 1.52 3.36 3.88
CA LYS A 152 1.55 4.27 5.03
C LYS A 152 2.94 4.82 5.31
N ILE A 153 3.98 3.97 5.22
CA ILE A 153 5.37 4.39 5.43
C ILE A 153 5.82 5.33 4.29
N LEU A 154 5.48 5.01 3.04
CA LEU A 154 5.89 5.81 1.87
C LEU A 154 5.21 7.18 1.81
N VAL A 155 4.00 7.35 2.36
CA VAL A 155 3.32 8.66 2.43
C VAL A 155 4.09 9.67 3.30
N ILE A 156 4.72 9.19 4.37
CA ILE A 156 5.48 10.04 5.30
C ILE A 156 6.98 10.10 4.96
N GLU A 157 7.40 9.43 3.90
CA GLU A 157 8.80 9.37 3.48
C GLU A 157 9.30 10.73 2.97
N GLU A 158 10.38 11.22 3.58
CA GLU A 158 10.97 12.52 3.24
C GLU A 158 11.82 12.44 1.96
N ASP A 159 12.46 11.30 1.71
CA ASP A 159 13.23 11.11 0.48
C ASP A 159 12.30 10.79 -0.70
N LEU A 160 11.88 11.86 -1.36
CA LEU A 160 11.00 11.78 -2.53
C LEU A 160 11.55 10.89 -3.66
N ASP A 161 12.87 10.81 -3.87
CA ASP A 161 13.45 10.00 -4.94
C ASP A 161 13.37 8.51 -4.60
N PHE A 162 13.65 8.16 -3.35
CA PHE A 162 13.43 6.82 -2.82
C PHE A 162 11.95 6.43 -2.90
N ALA A 163 11.04 7.29 -2.42
CA ALA A 163 9.61 7.03 -2.44
C ALA A 163 9.09 6.77 -3.86
N LYS A 164 9.50 7.59 -4.84
CA LYS A 164 9.15 7.40 -6.25
C LYS A 164 9.64 6.07 -6.80
N LYS A 165 10.92 5.72 -6.58
CA LYS A 165 11.49 4.44 -7.05
C LYS A 165 10.79 3.24 -6.40
N MET A 166 10.56 3.30 -5.09
CA MET A 166 9.90 2.22 -4.36
C MET A 166 8.47 2.01 -4.86
N VAL A 167 7.71 3.09 -5.08
CA VAL A 167 6.38 3.02 -5.69
C VAL A 167 6.41 2.41 -7.09
N GLN A 168 7.41 2.73 -7.92
CA GLN A 168 7.57 2.12 -9.25
C GLN A 168 7.84 0.60 -9.14
N THR A 169 8.70 0.19 -8.19
CA THR A 169 8.98 -1.22 -7.91
C THR A 169 7.71 -1.94 -7.44
N LEU A 170 7.01 -1.40 -6.44
CA LEU A 170 5.76 -1.96 -5.92
C LEU A 170 4.67 -2.05 -7.00
N ASN A 171 4.53 -1.03 -7.85
CA ASN A 171 3.59 -1.05 -8.96
C ASN A 171 3.92 -2.13 -9.99
N THR A 172 5.21 -2.31 -10.30
CA THR A 172 5.65 -3.39 -11.20
C THR A 172 5.29 -4.74 -10.61
N ILE A 173 5.69 -5.01 -9.36
CA ILE A 173 5.37 -6.25 -8.63
C ILE A 173 3.86 -6.48 -8.61
N LEU A 174 3.08 -5.46 -8.23
CA LEU A 174 1.61 -5.53 -8.21
C LEU A 174 1.03 -6.02 -9.53
N LEU A 175 1.57 -5.57 -10.67
CA LEU A 175 1.03 -5.86 -11.99
C LEU A 175 1.61 -7.16 -12.61
N THR A 176 2.80 -7.60 -12.23
CA THR A 176 3.47 -8.74 -12.90
C THR A 176 3.53 -10.01 -12.05
N SER A 177 3.47 -9.90 -10.73
CA SER A 177 3.63 -11.03 -9.81
C SER A 177 2.39 -11.90 -9.71
N THR A 178 2.57 -13.21 -9.84
CA THR A 178 1.48 -14.20 -9.71
C THR A 178 0.95 -14.28 -8.29
N GLU A 179 1.83 -14.07 -7.30
CA GLU A 179 1.52 -14.06 -5.86
C GLU A 179 0.44 -13.01 -5.51
N LEU A 180 0.36 -11.94 -6.30
CA LEU A 180 -0.56 -10.82 -6.08
C LEU A 180 -1.87 -10.93 -6.87
N PHE A 181 -2.22 -12.11 -7.36
CA PHE A 181 -3.49 -12.31 -8.09
C PHE A 181 -4.72 -11.93 -7.24
N GLY A 182 -4.75 -12.34 -5.96
CA GLY A 182 -5.85 -12.02 -5.04
C GLY A 182 -6.01 -10.52 -4.83
N LEU A 183 -4.91 -9.84 -4.50
CA LEU A 183 -4.86 -8.39 -4.29
C LEU A 183 -5.30 -7.61 -5.54
N ARG A 184 -4.83 -8.03 -6.72
CA ARG A 184 -5.25 -7.43 -8.01
C ARG A 184 -6.75 -7.60 -8.26
N SER A 185 -7.33 -8.75 -7.93
CA SER A 185 -8.76 -9.01 -8.12
C SER A 185 -9.61 -8.12 -7.22
N GLN A 186 -9.20 -7.94 -5.96
CA GLN A 186 -9.83 -7.00 -5.02
C GLN A 186 -9.76 -5.55 -5.54
N LEU A 187 -8.58 -5.10 -5.97
CA LEU A 187 -8.38 -3.74 -6.50
C LEU A 187 -9.11 -3.50 -7.82
N LYS A 188 -9.28 -4.53 -8.64
CA LYS A 188 -10.00 -4.42 -9.92
C LYS A 188 -11.49 -4.21 -9.73
N THR A 189 -12.09 -4.88 -8.75
CA THR A 189 -13.54 -4.88 -8.54
C THR A 189 -14.01 -3.78 -7.61
N LEU A 190 -13.22 -3.45 -6.57
CA LEU A 190 -13.58 -2.48 -5.52
C LEU A 190 -14.99 -2.74 -4.95
N ASN A 191 -15.28 -4.01 -4.66
CA ASN A 191 -16.62 -4.47 -4.27
C ASN A 191 -16.90 -4.37 -2.75
N SER A 192 -15.95 -3.84 -1.98
CA SER A 192 -16.04 -3.75 -0.52
C SER A 192 -15.45 -2.44 -0.01
N GLN A 193 -15.86 -2.03 1.20
CA GLN A 193 -15.27 -0.88 1.87
C GLN A 193 -13.76 -1.06 2.10
N ASP A 194 -13.32 -2.30 2.36
CA ASP A 194 -11.92 -2.63 2.61
C ASP A 194 -11.08 -2.50 1.33
N SER A 195 -11.57 -3.02 0.19
CA SER A 195 -10.89 -2.85 -1.10
C SER A 195 -10.83 -1.38 -1.54
N CYS A 196 -11.87 -0.59 -1.26
CA CYS A 196 -11.86 0.85 -1.48
C CYS A 196 -10.85 1.56 -0.57
N SER A 197 -10.78 1.17 0.70
CA SER A 197 -9.83 1.72 1.67
C SER A 197 -8.38 1.38 1.29
N LEU A 198 -8.14 0.14 0.84
CA LEU A 198 -6.86 -0.28 0.29
C LEU A 198 -6.48 0.55 -0.94
N PHE A 199 -7.40 0.70 -1.90
CA PHE A 199 -7.17 1.55 -3.08
C PHE A 199 -6.79 2.97 -2.67
N CYS A 200 -7.51 3.60 -1.75
CA CYS A 200 -7.17 4.93 -1.24
C CYS A 200 -5.78 4.96 -0.58
N ASN A 201 -5.45 3.98 0.28
CA ASN A 201 -4.14 3.91 0.93
C ASN A 201 -3.01 3.81 -0.10
N LEU A 202 -3.15 2.91 -1.09
CA LEU A 202 -2.19 2.77 -2.18
C LEU A 202 -2.11 4.04 -3.01
N TYR A 203 -3.25 4.66 -3.32
CA TYR A 203 -3.29 5.88 -4.12
C TYR A 203 -2.46 7.00 -3.46
N MET A 204 -2.55 7.16 -2.14
CA MET A 204 -1.83 8.23 -1.42
C MET A 204 -0.31 8.15 -1.59
N SER A 205 0.27 6.95 -1.54
CA SER A 205 1.69 6.73 -1.81
C SER A 205 1.99 6.65 -3.31
N TRP A 206 1.09 6.11 -4.13
CA TRP A 206 1.31 5.97 -5.57
C TRP A 206 1.46 7.33 -6.26
N CYS A 207 0.90 8.39 -5.65
CA CYS A 207 1.08 9.77 -6.07
C CYS A 207 2.55 10.22 -6.18
N HIS A 208 3.53 9.53 -5.59
CA HIS A 208 4.95 9.81 -5.85
C HIS A 208 5.39 9.47 -7.28
N SER A 209 4.65 8.61 -7.99
CA SER A 209 4.88 8.24 -9.39
C SER A 209 3.60 8.42 -10.22
N PRO A 210 3.54 9.41 -11.14
CA PRO A 210 2.36 9.68 -11.96
C PRO A 210 1.88 8.46 -12.75
N ILE A 211 2.81 7.74 -13.39
CA ILE A 211 2.47 6.59 -14.22
C ILE A 211 1.98 5.42 -13.37
N ALA A 212 2.52 5.21 -12.17
CA ALA A 212 1.99 4.22 -11.24
C ALA A 212 0.56 4.56 -10.81
N THR A 213 0.29 5.85 -10.54
CA THR A 213 -1.07 6.31 -10.17
C THR A 213 -2.07 6.04 -11.29
N VAL A 214 -1.71 6.35 -12.55
CA VAL A 214 -2.55 6.02 -13.72
C VAL A 214 -2.71 4.51 -13.89
N SER A 215 -1.64 3.73 -13.69
CA SER A 215 -1.69 2.26 -13.74
C SER A 215 -2.67 1.68 -12.72
N LEU A 216 -2.67 2.22 -11.50
CA LEU A 216 -3.61 1.82 -10.44
C LEU A 216 -5.06 2.19 -10.81
N CYS A 217 -5.29 3.34 -11.44
CA CYS A 217 -6.60 3.74 -11.94
C CYS A 217 -7.08 2.82 -13.07
N PHE A 218 -6.19 2.42 -13.98
CA PHE A 218 -6.50 1.43 -15.01
C PHE A 218 -6.81 0.06 -14.42
N LEU A 219 -6.03 -0.37 -13.42
CA LEU A 219 -6.28 -1.63 -12.70
C LEU A 219 -7.67 -1.67 -12.08
N SER A 220 -8.07 -0.57 -11.44
CA SER A 220 -9.34 -0.40 -10.73
C SER A 220 -10.51 0.07 -11.60
N GLN A 221 -10.32 0.18 -12.93
CA GLN A 221 -11.33 0.61 -13.90
C GLN A 221 -11.86 2.04 -13.68
N ASN A 222 -11.10 2.89 -12.97
CA ASN A 222 -11.44 4.28 -12.69
C ASN A 222 -10.97 5.19 -13.84
N TYR A 223 -11.48 4.96 -15.05
CA TYR A 223 -10.99 5.59 -16.28
C TYR A 223 -11.22 7.11 -16.34
N SER A 224 -12.35 7.58 -15.80
CA SER A 224 -12.65 9.01 -15.73
C SER A 224 -11.58 9.76 -14.94
N HIS A 225 -11.22 9.22 -13.79
CA HIS A 225 -10.15 9.77 -12.94
C HIS A 225 -8.77 9.66 -13.61
N ALA A 226 -8.48 8.54 -14.28
CA ALA A 226 -7.24 8.40 -15.07
C ALA A 226 -7.14 9.48 -16.16
N CYS A 227 -8.23 9.80 -16.85
CA CYS A 227 -8.25 10.87 -17.84
C CYS A 227 -8.01 12.25 -17.22
N GLN A 228 -8.57 12.53 -16.04
CA GLN A 228 -8.33 13.79 -15.31
C GLN A 228 -6.86 13.91 -14.88
N LEU A 229 -6.26 12.81 -14.39
CA LEU A 229 -4.84 12.77 -14.06
C LEU A 229 -3.97 13.08 -15.29
N LEU A 230 -4.23 12.44 -16.43
CA LEU A 230 -3.45 12.67 -17.65
C LEU A 230 -3.51 14.11 -18.16
N GLN A 231 -4.64 14.81 -17.97
CA GLN A 231 -4.73 16.23 -18.33
C GLN A 231 -3.76 17.09 -17.51
N THR A 232 -3.43 16.69 -16.28
CA THR A 232 -2.44 17.39 -15.44
C THR A 232 -1.00 17.08 -15.83
N PHE A 233 -0.75 16.06 -16.66
CA PHE A 233 0.62 15.66 -17.02
C PHE A 233 1.30 16.64 -17.97
N GLY A 234 0.53 17.51 -18.66
CA GLY A 234 1.10 18.58 -19.48
C GLY A 234 1.97 19.57 -18.68
N ASP A 235 1.70 19.71 -17.38
CA ASP A 235 2.47 20.59 -16.49
C ASP A 235 3.66 19.87 -15.82
N LEU A 236 3.80 18.56 -16.01
CA LEU A 236 4.87 17.76 -15.43
C LEU A 236 6.13 17.78 -16.29
N GLU A 237 7.29 17.70 -15.64
CA GLU A 237 8.56 17.60 -16.35
C GLU A 237 8.71 16.23 -17.04
N VAL A 238 8.78 16.24 -18.37
CA VAL A 238 8.99 15.04 -19.19
C VAL A 238 10.45 14.61 -19.10
N THR A 239 10.73 13.66 -18.20
CA THR A 239 12.06 13.05 -18.02
C THR A 239 12.18 11.71 -18.77
N VAL A 240 13.41 11.26 -19.04
CA VAL A 240 13.64 9.95 -19.67
C VAL A 240 13.06 8.81 -18.82
N ASP A 241 13.19 8.89 -17.49
CA ASP A 241 12.62 7.87 -16.60
C ASP A 241 11.09 7.89 -16.63
N PHE A 242 10.47 9.07 -16.75
CA PHE A 242 9.02 9.17 -16.94
C PHE A 242 8.58 8.49 -18.24
N LEU A 243 9.28 8.72 -19.36
CA LEU A 243 8.96 8.08 -20.64
C LEU A 243 9.15 6.56 -20.60
N LYS A 244 10.19 6.06 -19.92
CA LYS A 244 10.40 4.62 -19.71
C LYS A 244 9.24 3.98 -18.93
N GLU A 245 8.70 4.68 -17.93
CA GLU A 245 7.53 4.16 -17.20
C GLU A 245 6.28 4.13 -18.07
N ILE A 246 6.05 5.12 -18.95
CA ILE A 246 4.94 5.07 -19.90
C ILE A 246 5.11 3.88 -20.86
N ASP A 247 6.31 3.69 -21.41
CA ASP A 247 6.62 2.55 -22.29
C ASP A 247 6.30 1.21 -21.60
N LYS A 248 6.76 1.02 -20.35
CA LYS A 248 6.39 -0.16 -19.55
C LYS A 248 4.88 -0.31 -19.37
N LEU A 249 4.16 0.77 -19.05
CA LEU A 249 2.70 0.72 -18.91
C LEU A 249 2.02 0.29 -20.22
N VAL A 250 2.47 0.82 -21.36
CA VAL A 250 1.95 0.43 -22.68
C VAL A 250 2.20 -1.04 -22.98
N GLN A 251 3.40 -1.55 -22.69
CA GLN A 251 3.71 -2.97 -22.80
C GLN A 251 2.80 -3.82 -21.89
N LEU A 252 2.53 -3.36 -20.66
CA LEU A 252 1.62 -4.03 -19.74
C LEU A 252 0.17 -4.02 -20.25
N ILE A 253 -0.30 -2.95 -20.91
CA ILE A 253 -1.64 -2.88 -21.51
C ILE A 253 -1.84 -4.03 -22.52
N GLU A 254 -0.80 -4.40 -23.25
CA GLU A 254 -0.81 -5.54 -24.18
C GLU A 254 -0.65 -6.91 -23.50
N SER A 255 -0.20 -6.93 -22.25
CA SER A 255 -0.05 -8.17 -21.49
C SER A 255 -1.40 -8.71 -20.96
N PRO A 256 -1.46 -9.98 -20.52
CA PRO A 256 -2.70 -10.60 -20.04
C PRO A 256 -3.35 -9.88 -18.85
N ILE A 257 -2.60 -9.15 -18.02
CA ILE A 257 -3.17 -8.45 -16.86
C ILE A 257 -4.25 -7.45 -17.27
N PHE A 258 -4.06 -6.74 -18.38
CA PHE A 258 -4.99 -5.76 -18.92
C PHE A 258 -5.81 -6.30 -20.09
N ALA A 259 -5.94 -7.63 -20.22
CA ALA A 259 -6.82 -8.23 -21.22
C ALA A 259 -8.27 -7.71 -21.11
N TYR A 260 -8.78 -7.51 -19.88
CA TYR A 260 -10.13 -6.97 -19.67
C TYR A 260 -10.26 -5.52 -20.16
N LEU A 261 -9.23 -4.68 -19.99
CA LEU A 261 -9.22 -3.30 -20.45
C LEU A 261 -9.30 -3.27 -21.97
N ARG A 262 -8.56 -4.15 -22.66
CA ARG A 262 -8.63 -4.29 -24.12
C ARG A 262 -9.99 -4.77 -24.60
N LEU A 263 -10.64 -5.69 -23.88
CA LEU A 263 -12.00 -6.12 -24.19
C LEU A 263 -13.02 -4.99 -23.99
N GLN A 264 -12.80 -4.10 -23.02
CA GLN A 264 -13.65 -2.93 -22.80
C GLN A 264 -13.56 -1.89 -23.93
N LEU A 265 -12.49 -1.91 -24.74
CA LEU A 265 -12.37 -1.05 -25.93
C LEU A 265 -13.40 -1.37 -27.03
N LEU A 266 -14.01 -2.56 -27.01
CA LEU A 266 -15.07 -2.91 -27.95
C LEU A 266 -16.37 -2.13 -27.65
N ASP A 267 -16.62 -1.80 -26.38
CA ASP A 267 -17.77 -1.01 -25.95
C ASP A 267 -17.39 0.46 -25.82
N VAL A 268 -17.25 1.09 -26.98
CA VAL A 268 -16.88 2.50 -27.11
C VAL A 268 -17.85 3.40 -26.35
N GLN A 269 -19.15 3.10 -26.36
CA GLN A 269 -20.20 3.98 -25.82
C GLN A 269 -20.08 4.14 -24.30
N ASN A 270 -19.76 3.06 -23.57
CA ASN A 270 -19.63 3.10 -22.12
C ASN A 270 -18.20 3.41 -21.64
N ASN A 271 -17.18 3.16 -22.48
CA ASN A 271 -15.76 3.32 -22.11
C ASN A 271 -15.07 4.50 -22.84
N GLN A 272 -15.78 5.62 -22.97
CA GLN A 272 -15.26 6.85 -23.60
C GLN A 272 -13.99 7.37 -22.92
N ASP A 273 -14.01 7.42 -21.58
CA ASP A 273 -12.90 7.93 -20.78
C ASP A 273 -11.67 7.03 -20.89
N LEU A 274 -11.85 5.71 -21.06
CA LEU A 274 -10.75 4.79 -21.33
C LEU A 274 -10.08 5.14 -22.65
N ILE A 275 -10.84 5.27 -23.74
CA ILE A 275 -10.31 5.61 -25.05
C ILE A 275 -9.58 6.96 -25.00
N LYS A 276 -10.20 7.97 -24.38
CA LYS A 276 -9.60 9.29 -24.20
C LYS A 276 -8.30 9.24 -23.39
N SER A 277 -8.25 8.42 -22.33
CA SER A 277 -7.04 8.24 -21.52
C SER A 277 -5.92 7.54 -22.29
N LEU A 278 -6.23 6.55 -23.12
CA LEU A 278 -5.24 5.87 -23.96
C LEU A 278 -4.69 6.78 -25.06
N TYR A 279 -5.55 7.58 -25.72
CA TYR A 279 -5.05 8.63 -26.62
C TYR A 279 -4.24 9.70 -25.89
N GLY A 280 -4.61 10.05 -24.66
CA GLY A 280 -3.82 10.94 -23.80
C GLY A 280 -2.40 10.40 -23.56
N LEU A 281 -2.28 9.12 -23.22
CA LEU A 281 -0.97 8.45 -23.10
C LEU A 281 -0.21 8.42 -24.44
N LEU A 282 -0.91 8.16 -25.54
CA LEU A 282 -0.30 8.16 -26.88
C LEU A 282 0.30 9.53 -27.22
N MET A 283 -0.37 10.62 -26.85
CA MET A 283 0.11 11.99 -27.12
C MET A 283 1.30 12.40 -26.23
N LEU A 284 1.54 11.71 -25.12
CA LEU A 284 2.70 11.95 -24.25
C LEU A 284 3.97 11.20 -24.71
N LEU A 285 3.80 10.18 -25.55
CA LEU A 285 4.91 9.35 -26.02
C LEU A 285 5.65 9.99 -27.21
N PRO A 286 6.99 9.91 -27.25
CA PRO A 286 7.72 10.10 -28.50
C PRO A 286 7.35 8.98 -29.50
N GLN A 287 7.73 9.11 -30.78
CA GLN A 287 7.48 8.10 -31.83
C GLN A 287 8.32 6.81 -31.64
N SER A 288 8.22 6.17 -30.47
CA SER A 288 8.87 4.92 -30.09
C SER A 288 8.06 3.69 -30.49
N GLU A 289 8.57 2.49 -30.21
CA GLU A 289 7.82 1.24 -30.41
C GLU A 289 6.57 1.17 -29.52
N ALA A 290 6.61 1.68 -28.29
CA ALA A 290 5.40 1.80 -27.46
C ALA A 290 4.33 2.67 -28.12
N PHE A 291 4.72 3.79 -28.73
CA PHE A 291 3.78 4.63 -29.47
C PHE A 291 3.11 3.84 -30.60
N LYS A 292 3.89 3.10 -31.40
CA LYS A 292 3.35 2.26 -32.49
C LYS A 292 2.43 1.17 -31.95
N LEU A 293 2.83 0.49 -30.87
CA LEU A 293 2.07 -0.58 -30.24
C LEU A 293 0.70 -0.10 -29.77
N LEU A 294 0.67 1.00 -29.01
CA LEU A 294 -0.58 1.59 -28.53
C LEU A 294 -1.44 2.11 -29.69
N ARG A 295 -0.82 2.76 -30.69
CA ARG A 295 -1.52 3.23 -31.88
C ARG A 295 -2.19 2.08 -32.63
N TYR A 296 -1.48 1.00 -32.91
CA TYR A 296 -2.06 -0.16 -33.59
C TYR A 296 -3.23 -0.78 -32.82
N ARG A 297 -3.15 -0.81 -31.49
CA ARG A 297 -4.27 -1.26 -30.65
C ARG A 297 -5.48 -0.34 -30.77
N LEU A 298 -5.27 0.97 -30.77
CA LEU A 298 -6.34 1.96 -30.92
C LEU A 298 -6.92 1.97 -32.35
N ASP A 299 -6.11 1.71 -33.37
CA ASP A 299 -6.54 1.61 -34.78
C ASP A 299 -7.48 0.40 -34.99
N CYS A 300 -7.41 -0.62 -34.14
CA CYS A 300 -8.34 -1.75 -34.14
C CYS A 300 -9.75 -1.38 -33.65
N ILE A 301 -9.95 -0.19 -33.07
CA ILE A 301 -11.26 0.27 -32.63
C ILE A 301 -12.08 0.69 -33.87
N PRO A 302 -13.30 0.15 -34.07
CA PRO A 302 -14.11 0.49 -35.23
C PRO A 302 -14.42 2.00 -35.30
N HIS A 303 -13.93 2.67 -36.35
CA HIS A 303 -13.99 4.13 -36.47
C HIS A 303 -15.43 4.68 -36.54
N TYR A 304 -16.39 3.88 -36.98
CA TYR A 304 -17.81 4.27 -36.99
C TYR A 304 -18.36 4.46 -35.56
N GLN A 305 -17.87 3.71 -34.57
CA GLN A 305 -18.28 3.87 -33.18
C GLN A 305 -17.71 5.14 -32.56
N LEU A 306 -16.53 5.58 -33.01
CA LEU A 306 -15.91 6.85 -32.63
C LEU A 306 -16.67 8.05 -33.22
N ALA A 307 -17.11 7.96 -34.48
CA ALA A 307 -17.93 8.99 -35.12
C ALA A 307 -19.28 9.20 -34.40
N LEU A 308 -19.90 8.12 -33.91
CA LEU A 308 -21.14 8.16 -33.11
C LEU A 308 -20.95 8.77 -31.70
N MET A 309 -19.70 8.95 -31.23
CA MET A 309 -19.43 9.65 -29.95
C MET A 309 -19.87 11.11 -29.99
N ASN A 310 -19.65 11.78 -31.12
CA ASN A 310 -19.91 13.22 -31.26
C ASN A 310 -21.41 13.56 -31.28
N ASP A 311 -22.26 12.64 -31.74
CA ASP A 311 -23.69 12.89 -31.91
C ASP A 311 -24.48 12.82 -30.58
N LYS A 312 -23.96 12.10 -29.57
CA LYS A 312 -24.65 11.86 -28.29
C LYS A 312 -24.19 12.73 -27.12
N GLN A 313 -23.16 13.57 -27.29
CA GLN A 313 -22.73 14.50 -26.24
C GLN A 313 -23.81 15.51 -25.82
N LYS A 314 -24.90 15.65 -26.60
CA LYS A 314 -26.04 16.52 -26.28
C LYS A 314 -27.09 15.92 -25.33
N THR A 315 -27.03 14.63 -24.96
CA THR A 315 -28.16 14.01 -24.20
C THR A 315 -27.80 13.10 -23.03
N LYS A 316 -26.53 12.89 -22.67
CA LYS A 316 -26.19 12.09 -21.48
C LYS A 316 -25.20 12.79 -20.56
N SER A 317 -25.73 13.43 -19.53
CA SER A 317 -25.05 13.57 -18.25
C SER A 317 -24.52 12.19 -17.82
N SER A 318 -23.26 12.14 -17.40
CA SER A 318 -22.53 10.97 -16.90
C SER A 318 -23.45 9.91 -16.30
N ALA A 319 -23.55 8.74 -16.93
CA ALA A 319 -23.96 7.56 -16.19
C ALA A 319 -22.89 7.37 -15.10
N GLY A 320 -23.24 7.73 -13.86
CA GLY A 320 -22.34 7.58 -12.72
C GLY A 320 -21.88 6.12 -12.61
N ASP A 321 -20.72 5.91 -11.99
CA ASP A 321 -20.19 4.57 -11.76
C ASP A 321 -21.27 3.71 -11.07
N GLN A 322 -21.60 2.58 -11.68
CA GLN A 322 -22.65 1.68 -11.18
C GLN A 322 -22.19 0.90 -9.94
N ARG A 323 -20.91 1.01 -9.57
CA ARG A 323 -20.35 0.36 -8.38
C ARG A 323 -20.65 1.19 -7.12
N PRO A 324 -21.42 0.65 -6.16
CA PRO A 324 -21.92 1.43 -5.02
C PRO A 324 -20.83 1.91 -4.06
N PHE A 325 -19.74 1.15 -3.89
CA PHE A 325 -18.65 1.57 -3.00
C PHE A 325 -17.72 2.60 -3.65
N VAL A 326 -17.58 2.56 -4.98
CA VAL A 326 -16.70 3.47 -5.72
C VAL A 326 -17.31 4.87 -5.83
N SER A 327 -18.65 4.96 -5.91
CA SER A 327 -19.34 6.26 -5.92
C SER A 327 -19.18 7.04 -4.61
N HIS A 328 -18.81 6.38 -3.51
CA HIS A 328 -18.49 7.04 -2.24
C HIS A 328 -17.03 7.53 -2.16
N LEU A 329 -16.16 7.18 -3.11
CA LEU A 329 -14.78 7.64 -3.13
C LEU A 329 -14.69 9.11 -3.56
N ASN A 330 -13.99 9.92 -2.77
CA ASN A 330 -13.74 11.32 -3.12
C ASN A 330 -12.53 11.45 -4.06
N PHE A 331 -12.76 11.27 -5.35
CA PHE A 331 -11.73 11.41 -6.38
C PHE A 331 -11.17 12.85 -6.49
N LEU A 332 -11.91 13.87 -6.04
CA LEU A 332 -11.42 15.24 -6.03
C LEU A 332 -10.31 15.43 -5.00
N ASP A 333 -10.48 14.91 -3.80
CA ASP A 333 -9.45 14.95 -2.75
C ASP A 333 -8.21 14.17 -3.18
N LEU A 334 -8.41 13.00 -3.81
CA LEU A 334 -7.31 12.20 -4.38
C LEU A 334 -6.55 12.97 -5.48
N LEU A 335 -7.26 13.69 -6.36
CA LEU A 335 -6.61 14.53 -7.37
C LEU A 335 -5.85 15.69 -6.74
N GLN A 336 -6.40 16.32 -5.71
CA GLN A 336 -5.75 17.42 -4.99
C GLN A 336 -4.47 16.93 -4.30
N HIS A 337 -4.51 15.79 -3.62
CA HIS A 337 -3.33 15.16 -3.02
C HIS A 337 -2.27 14.84 -4.07
N PHE A 338 -2.68 14.26 -5.22
CA PHE A 338 -1.77 14.01 -6.33
C PHE A 338 -1.02 15.28 -6.77
N LYS A 339 -1.75 16.37 -7.00
CA LYS A 339 -1.16 17.66 -7.38
C LYS A 339 -0.18 18.18 -6.32
N GLN A 340 -0.52 18.07 -5.04
CA GLN A 340 0.36 18.49 -3.94
C GLN A 340 1.66 17.67 -3.90
N VAL A 341 1.59 16.35 -4.05
CA VAL A 341 2.77 15.48 -4.05
C VAL A 341 3.66 15.77 -5.26
N GLN A 342 3.07 15.96 -6.45
CA GLN A 342 3.83 16.32 -7.65
C GLN A 342 4.48 17.70 -7.54
N GLU A 343 3.81 18.67 -6.90
CA GLU A 343 4.40 19.97 -6.64
C GLU A 343 5.63 19.89 -5.72
N LYS A 344 5.58 19.06 -4.67
CA LYS A 344 6.75 18.81 -3.80
C LYS A 344 7.94 18.26 -4.59
N HIS A 345 7.70 17.29 -5.49
CA HIS A 345 8.71 16.74 -6.39
C HIS A 345 9.30 17.81 -7.32
N ARG A 346 8.43 18.66 -7.89
CA ARG A 346 8.85 19.77 -8.76
C ARG A 346 9.74 20.77 -8.02
N GLN A 347 9.35 21.15 -6.80
CA GLN A 347 10.14 22.06 -5.96
C GLN A 347 11.52 21.46 -5.62
N LYS A 348 11.58 20.18 -5.25
CA LYS A 348 12.86 19.49 -5.01
C LYS A 348 13.74 19.51 -6.26
N ALA A 349 13.18 19.22 -7.44
CA ALA A 349 13.91 19.24 -8.70
C ALA A 349 14.47 20.63 -9.05
N ILE A 350 13.70 21.70 -8.81
CA ILE A 350 14.15 23.09 -9.01
C ILE A 350 15.31 23.42 -8.07
N VAL A 351 15.20 23.10 -6.78
CA VAL A 351 16.27 23.37 -5.80
C VAL A 351 17.56 22.63 -6.16
N VAL A 352 17.46 21.39 -6.64
CA VAL A 352 18.63 20.62 -7.10
C VAL A 352 19.27 21.25 -8.34
N LYS A 353 18.46 21.72 -9.30
CA LYS A 353 18.94 22.40 -10.51
C LYS A 353 19.62 23.75 -10.21
N GLN A 354 19.15 24.50 -9.21
CA GLN A 354 19.75 25.78 -8.80
C GLN A 354 21.08 25.64 -8.06
N ARG A 355 21.38 24.45 -7.52
CA ARG A 355 22.62 24.16 -6.79
C ARG A 355 23.73 23.59 -7.69
N ARG A 356 23.41 23.24 -8.94
CA ARG A 356 24.35 22.80 -9.97
C ARG A 356 24.68 23.98 -10.88
#